data_AF-A0A9P4MF36-F1
#
_entry.id   AF-A0A9P4MF36-F1
#
_cell.length_a   1.000
_cell.length_b   1.000
_cell.length_c   1.000
_cell.angle_alpha   90.00
_cell.angle_beta   90.00
_cell.angle_gamma   90.00
#
_symmetry.space_group_name_H-M   'P 1'
#
loop_
_entity.id
_entity.type
_entity.pdbx_description
1 polymer ?
#
loop_
_entity_poly.entity_id
_entity_poly.type
_entity_poly.pdbx_seq_one_letter_code
_entity_poly.pdbx_strand_id
1 'polypeptide(L)'
;MSLVQLANVCSHLQNASLARLGLTSIPHSRLHLLLAVQLQKQGFISNVVLAGSTPPAKLLPQTAVDHELKFQKLQHATPSESIRHAFDTSNPFARQREQSAELRAVRDSVLPPEESSTERLKVQEQSIGEPEDFSINELFPASNLHPETEQQLRAEAFTESEQVTQTNRASRRLWLSLKYWDGEPVMRKLKMLSRPTQKLWLTHDDLSRIVRGKRANYIDGMTRIGECIFLSTDKGIMEARECVERRIGGMALCRIWG
;
A
#
# COMPACT_ATOMS: atom_id res chain seq x y z
N MET A 1 10.65 23.34 16.89
CA MET A 1 11.06 22.04 16.33
C MET A 1 12.15 21.44 17.18
N SER A 2 11.87 20.37 17.93
CA SER A 2 12.89 19.74 18.77
C SER A 2 13.77 18.81 17.94
N LEU A 3 15.01 19.21 17.68
CA LEU A 3 16.02 18.35 17.05
C LEU A 3 16.33 17.12 17.92
N VAL A 4 16.16 17.19 19.24
CA VAL A 4 16.34 16.05 20.14
C VAL A 4 15.32 14.96 19.82
N GLN A 5 14.04 15.34 19.67
CA GLN A 5 12.98 14.39 19.33
C GLN A 5 13.20 13.78 17.94
N LEU A 6 13.65 14.60 16.98
CA LEU A 6 14.01 14.09 15.66
C LEU A 6 15.13 13.05 15.75
N ALA A 7 16.18 13.27 16.55
CA ALA A 7 17.25 12.30 16.76
C ALA A 7 16.71 10.95 17.27
N ASN A 8 15.79 10.98 18.23
CA ASN A 8 15.16 9.78 18.77
C ASN A 8 14.32 9.06 17.71
N VAL A 9 13.55 9.80 16.91
CA VAL A 9 12.77 9.24 15.79
C VAL A 9 13.68 8.61 14.74
N CYS A 10 14.78 9.28 14.38
CA CYS A 10 15.78 8.77 13.45
C CYS A 10 16.32 7.39 13.89
N SER A 11 16.78 7.31 15.14
CA SER A 11 17.28 6.05 15.72
C SER A 11 16.20 4.98 15.82
N HIS A 12 14.98 5.36 16.22
CA HIS A 12 13.86 4.44 16.33
C HIS A 12 13.47 3.83 14.98
N LEU A 13 13.37 4.65 13.92
CA LEU A 13 13.07 4.16 12.56
C LEU A 13 14.17 3.24 12.04
N GLN A 14 15.43 3.55 12.32
CA GLN A 14 16.54 2.68 11.95
C GLN A 14 16.44 1.33 12.69
N ASN A 15 16.21 1.35 14.00
CA ASN A 15 16.08 0.12 14.79
C ASN A 15 14.87 -0.71 14.35
N ALA A 16 13.73 -0.08 14.09
CA ALA A 16 12.53 -0.75 13.60
C ALA A 16 12.76 -1.39 12.21
N SER A 17 13.47 -0.68 11.32
CA SER A 17 13.80 -1.19 9.99
C SER A 17 14.73 -2.40 10.07
N LEU A 18 15.78 -2.32 10.90
CA LEU A 18 16.72 -3.42 11.14
C LEU A 18 16.07 -4.62 11.84
N ALA A 19 15.11 -4.38 12.74
CA ALA A 19 14.32 -5.41 13.41
C ALA A 19 13.24 -6.03 12.50
N ARG A 20 13.13 -5.59 11.23
CA ARG A 20 12.18 -6.10 10.23
C ARG A 20 10.70 -5.97 10.65
N LEU A 21 10.36 -4.89 11.35
CA LEU A 21 8.97 -4.59 11.70
C LEU A 21 8.21 -4.07 10.47
N GLY A 22 7.03 -4.63 10.18
CA GLY A 22 6.18 -4.12 9.10
C GLY A 22 5.57 -2.74 9.39
N LEU A 23 5.39 -2.43 10.68
CA LEU A 23 4.71 -1.24 11.16
C LEU A 23 5.42 -0.67 12.39
N THR A 24 5.49 0.66 12.48
CA THR A 24 6.04 1.35 13.65
C THR A 24 5.30 2.64 13.96
N SER A 25 5.43 3.17 15.18
CA SER A 25 4.77 4.41 15.60
C SER A 25 5.75 5.46 16.14
N ILE A 26 5.58 6.70 15.72
CA ILE A 26 6.39 7.84 16.17
C ILE A 26 5.51 8.93 16.81
N PRO A 27 6.05 9.77 17.70
CA PRO A 27 5.27 10.85 18.31
C PRO A 27 4.76 11.85 17.25
N HIS A 28 3.50 12.27 17.40
CA HIS A 28 2.89 13.22 16.48
C HIS A 28 3.44 14.64 16.68
N SER A 29 4.05 15.18 15.62
CA SER A 29 4.54 16.55 15.52
C SER A 29 4.50 16.98 14.07
N ARG A 30 4.32 18.28 13.80
CA ARG A 30 4.30 18.81 12.44
C ARG A 30 5.58 18.49 11.68
N LEU A 31 6.76 18.54 12.33
CA LEU A 31 8.02 18.18 11.67
C LEU A 31 8.09 16.69 11.34
N HIS A 32 7.66 15.82 12.26
CA HIS A 32 7.67 14.38 12.02
C HIS A 32 6.71 13.99 10.90
N LEU A 33 5.51 14.60 10.88
CA LEU A 33 4.53 14.39 9.82
C LEU A 33 5.08 14.83 8.47
N LEU A 34 5.62 16.04 8.38
CA LEU A 34 6.19 16.55 7.12
C LEU A 34 7.37 15.70 6.64
N LEU A 35 8.23 15.24 7.55
CA LEU A 35 9.32 14.35 7.20
C LEU A 35 8.78 13.01 6.71
N ALA A 36 7.83 12.40 7.41
CA ALA A 36 7.23 11.13 7.02
C ALA A 36 6.56 11.22 5.64
N VAL A 37 5.82 12.30 5.35
CA VAL A 37 5.25 12.54 4.02
C VAL A 37 6.34 12.61 2.95
N GLN A 38 7.47 13.27 3.23
CA GLN A 38 8.60 13.30 2.29
C GLN A 38 9.27 11.92 2.13
N LEU A 39 9.36 11.11 3.20
CA LEU A 39 9.82 9.73 3.11
C LEU A 39 8.91 8.87 2.24
N GLN A 40 7.59 9.07 2.35
CA GLN A 40 6.61 8.40 1.51
C GLN A 40 6.73 8.83 0.05
N LYS A 41 6.85 10.14 -0.21
CA LYS A 41 7.07 10.71 -1.55
C LYS A 41 8.31 10.14 -2.23
N GLN A 42 9.41 9.98 -1.49
CA GLN A 42 10.66 9.38 -2.01
C GLN A 42 10.64 7.84 -1.98
N GLY A 43 9.55 7.22 -1.50
CA GLY A 43 9.35 5.78 -1.55
C GLY A 43 10.05 4.97 -0.46
N PHE A 44 10.65 5.58 0.57
CA PHE A 44 11.29 4.87 1.69
C PHE A 44 10.30 4.14 2.61
N ILE A 45 9.08 4.68 2.73
CA ILE A 45 7.98 4.10 3.51
C ILE A 45 6.73 3.96 2.65
N SER A 46 5.82 3.06 3.01
CA SER A 46 4.60 2.79 2.25
C SER A 46 3.49 3.77 2.58
N ASN A 47 3.22 3.96 3.88
CA ASN A 47 2.08 4.73 4.33
C ASN A 47 2.36 5.46 5.64
N VAL A 48 1.64 6.55 5.85
CA VAL A 48 1.66 7.41 7.04
C VAL A 48 0.22 7.66 7.47
N VAL A 49 -0.16 7.19 8.66
CA VAL A 49 -1.51 7.38 9.20
C VAL A 49 -1.43 7.97 10.60
N LEU A 50 -2.30 8.91 10.90
CA LEU A 50 -2.48 9.43 12.25
C LEU A 50 -3.50 8.56 12.99
N ALA A 51 -3.12 8.00 14.14
CA ALA A 51 -4.04 7.23 14.98
C ALA A 51 -3.70 7.41 16.48
N GLY A 52 -4.36 6.65 17.35
CA GLY A 52 -4.09 6.64 18.79
C GLY A 52 -2.78 5.92 19.15
N SER A 53 -2.70 5.48 20.41
CA SER A 53 -1.59 4.66 20.93
C SER A 53 -1.55 3.25 20.35
N THR A 54 -2.67 2.77 19.82
CA THR A 54 -2.84 1.46 19.19
C THR A 54 -2.71 1.56 17.66
N PRO A 55 -2.21 0.50 17.00
CA PRO A 55 -2.09 0.48 15.55
C PRO A 55 -3.48 0.47 14.90
N PRO A 56 -3.71 1.27 13.85
CA PRO A 56 -4.99 1.25 13.15
C PRO A 56 -5.14 -0.08 12.39
N ALA A 57 -6.33 -0.70 12.47
CA ALA A 57 -6.61 -2.01 11.87
C ALA A 57 -6.30 -2.07 10.38
N LYS A 58 -6.55 -0.96 9.66
CA LYS A 58 -6.30 -0.84 8.21
C LYS A 58 -4.83 -1.04 7.80
N LEU A 59 -3.88 -0.83 8.72
CA LEU A 59 -2.45 -1.00 8.45
C LEU A 59 -1.91 -2.36 8.87
N LEU A 60 -2.69 -3.13 9.63
CA LEU A 60 -2.32 -4.50 9.94
C LEU A 60 -2.56 -5.33 8.68
N PRO A 61 -1.66 -6.29 8.36
CA PRO A 61 -1.95 -7.24 7.31
C PRO A 61 -3.28 -7.90 7.65
N GLN A 62 -4.26 -7.78 6.75
CA GLN A 62 -5.43 -8.65 6.78
C GLN A 62 -4.83 -10.06 6.77
N THR A 63 -5.03 -10.78 7.86
CA THR A 63 -4.38 -12.06 8.08
C THR A 63 -4.65 -12.97 6.88
N ALA A 64 -3.73 -13.90 6.62
CA ALA A 64 -3.77 -14.89 5.53
C ALA A 64 -5.11 -15.68 5.38
N VAL A 65 -6.03 -15.49 6.32
CA VAL A 65 -7.41 -15.94 6.36
C VAL A 65 -8.17 -15.59 5.07
N ASP A 66 -7.94 -14.43 4.44
CA ASP A 66 -8.60 -14.09 3.16
C ASP A 66 -8.09 -14.91 1.97
N HIS A 67 -6.83 -15.35 2.01
CA HIS A 67 -6.27 -16.22 0.97
C HIS A 67 -6.73 -17.66 1.18
N GLU A 68 -6.71 -18.16 2.41
CA GLU A 68 -7.14 -19.52 2.75
C GLU A 68 -8.66 -19.72 2.51
N LEU A 69 -9.48 -18.72 2.84
CA LEU A 69 -10.92 -18.71 2.51
C LEU A 69 -11.19 -18.56 1.01
N LYS A 70 -10.34 -17.86 0.24
CA LYS A 70 -10.42 -17.85 -1.24
C LYS A 70 -10.07 -19.21 -1.84
N PHE A 71 -9.06 -19.89 -1.30
CA PHE A 71 -8.71 -21.25 -1.73
C PHE A 71 -9.77 -22.28 -1.32
N GLN A 72 -10.36 -22.19 -0.12
CA GLN A 72 -11.47 -23.05 0.30
C GLN A 72 -12.75 -22.78 -0.51
N LYS A 73 -13.09 -21.52 -0.82
CA LYS A 73 -14.21 -21.19 -1.73
C LYS A 73 -13.98 -21.72 -3.16
N LEU A 74 -12.73 -21.84 -3.61
CA LEU A 74 -12.38 -22.50 -4.87
C LEU A 74 -12.45 -24.03 -4.79
N GLN A 75 -12.21 -24.63 -3.62
CA GLN A 75 -12.28 -26.08 -3.40
C GLN A 75 -13.71 -26.59 -3.14
N HIS A 76 -14.60 -25.73 -2.63
CA HIS A 76 -16.03 -26.04 -2.42
C HIS A 76 -16.96 -25.48 -3.51
N ALA A 77 -16.42 -24.83 -4.54
CA ALA A 77 -17.18 -24.56 -5.76
C ALA A 77 -17.52 -25.90 -6.41
N THR A 78 -18.76 -26.35 -6.24
CA THR A 78 -19.27 -27.57 -6.88
C THR A 78 -19.05 -27.50 -8.39
N PRO A 79 -18.38 -28.49 -9.02
CA PRO A 79 -18.26 -28.57 -10.46
C PRO A 79 -19.59 -29.04 -11.05
N SER A 80 -20.63 -28.21 -10.97
CA SER A 80 -21.96 -28.58 -11.45
C SER A 80 -22.79 -27.37 -11.80
N GLU A 81 -22.31 -26.57 -12.75
CA GLU A 81 -23.18 -25.77 -13.62
C GLU A 81 -22.51 -25.44 -14.96
N SER A 82 -21.18 -25.37 -15.02
CA SER A 82 -20.44 -25.16 -16.27
C SER A 82 -20.10 -26.45 -17.07
N ILE A 83 -20.38 -27.64 -16.52
CA ILE A 83 -20.00 -28.93 -17.14
C ILE A 83 -21.15 -29.59 -17.92
N ARG A 84 -22.41 -29.18 -17.71
CA ARG A 84 -23.56 -29.74 -18.46
C ARG A 84 -23.60 -29.34 -19.93
N HIS A 85 -22.92 -28.27 -20.34
CA HIS A 85 -22.82 -27.86 -21.74
C HIS A 85 -21.53 -28.27 -22.45
N ALA A 86 -20.58 -28.90 -21.76
CA ALA A 86 -19.29 -29.28 -22.34
C ALA A 86 -19.08 -30.79 -22.52
N PHE A 87 -20.02 -31.63 -22.07
CA PHE A 87 -19.92 -33.10 -22.11
C PHE A 87 -20.78 -33.80 -23.17
N ASP A 88 -21.31 -33.06 -24.14
CA ASP A 88 -22.08 -33.65 -25.27
C ASP A 88 -21.29 -33.67 -26.60
N THR A 89 -19.99 -33.37 -26.57
CA THR A 89 -19.13 -33.32 -27.77
C THR A 89 -17.97 -34.31 -27.79
N SER A 90 -17.96 -35.31 -26.92
CA SER A 90 -16.88 -36.31 -26.85
C SER A 90 -17.36 -37.77 -26.81
N ASN A 91 -18.39 -38.11 -27.59
CA ASN A 91 -18.69 -39.50 -27.93
C ASN A 91 -18.13 -39.85 -29.33
N PRO A 92 -17.10 -40.70 -29.45
CA PRO A 92 -16.52 -41.09 -30.74
C PRO A 92 -17.35 -42.15 -31.51
N PHE A 93 -18.48 -42.63 -30.99
CA PHE A 93 -19.25 -43.74 -31.58
C PHE A 93 -20.58 -43.35 -32.25
N ALA A 94 -20.93 -42.06 -32.34
CA ALA A 94 -22.15 -41.60 -33.02
C ALA A 94 -21.96 -41.25 -34.52
N ARG A 95 -20.79 -41.54 -35.11
CA ARG A 95 -20.46 -41.17 -36.51
C ARG A 95 -20.64 -42.28 -37.56
N GLN A 96 -21.33 -43.37 -37.23
CA GLN A 96 -21.58 -44.48 -38.18
C GLN A 96 -23.05 -44.70 -38.54
N ARG A 97 -23.97 -43.82 -38.12
CA ARG A 97 -25.40 -43.91 -38.53
C ARG A 97 -25.93 -42.75 -39.36
N GLU A 98 -25.16 -41.68 -39.56
CA GLU A 98 -25.60 -40.52 -40.35
C GLU A 98 -24.98 -40.47 -41.76
N GLN A 99 -23.84 -41.16 -41.99
CA GLN A 99 -23.20 -41.24 -43.32
C GLN A 99 -23.94 -42.12 -44.35
N SER A 100 -25.05 -42.75 -43.97
CA SER A 100 -25.93 -43.50 -44.90
C SER A 100 -27.19 -42.73 -45.33
N ALA A 101 -27.43 -41.54 -44.78
CA ALA A 101 -28.60 -40.72 -45.13
C ALA A 101 -28.29 -39.59 -46.14
N GLU A 102 -27.05 -39.14 -46.26
CA GLU A 102 -26.67 -38.03 -47.16
C GLU A 102 -26.24 -38.46 -48.57
N LEU A 103 -26.21 -39.77 -48.87
CA LEU A 103 -25.99 -40.30 -50.22
C LEU A 103 -27.28 -40.45 -51.06
N ARG A 104 -28.41 -39.86 -50.63
CA ARG A 104 -29.71 -39.99 -51.31
C ARG A 104 -30.42 -38.70 -51.73
N ALA A 105 -29.86 -37.52 -51.50
CA ALA A 105 -30.55 -36.27 -51.85
C ALA A 105 -29.70 -35.23 -52.57
N VAL A 106 -28.70 -35.67 -53.36
CA VAL A 106 -28.28 -34.91 -54.54
C VAL A 106 -29.19 -35.32 -55.70
N ARG A 107 -30.42 -34.81 -55.69
CA ARG A 107 -31.26 -34.72 -56.89
C ARG A 107 -32.34 -33.68 -56.65
N ASP A 108 -32.34 -32.67 -57.51
CA ASP A 108 -33.31 -31.58 -57.67
C ASP A 108 -33.19 -30.49 -56.59
N SER A 109 -33.19 -29.17 -56.86
CA SER A 109 -33.14 -28.34 -58.05
C SER A 109 -33.27 -26.88 -57.55
N VAL A 110 -32.50 -25.94 -58.13
CA VAL A 110 -32.89 -24.52 -58.39
C VAL A 110 -32.81 -23.47 -57.24
N LEU A 111 -31.80 -22.58 -57.42
CA LEU A 111 -31.68 -21.09 -57.32
C LEU A 111 -32.27 -20.21 -56.16
N PRO A 112 -31.71 -18.98 -55.95
CA PRO A 112 -31.82 -18.07 -54.77
C PRO A 112 -32.70 -16.82 -55.08
N PRO A 113 -32.60 -15.58 -54.50
CA PRO A 113 -31.85 -14.99 -53.35
C PRO A 113 -32.70 -14.01 -52.45
N GLU A 114 -31.99 -13.23 -51.59
CA GLU A 114 -32.25 -11.83 -51.15
C GLU A 114 -32.71 -11.46 -49.71
N GLU A 115 -31.95 -10.47 -49.18
CA GLU A 115 -32.30 -9.26 -48.40
C GLU A 115 -32.73 -9.22 -46.91
N SER A 116 -31.84 -8.59 -46.14
CA SER A 116 -32.02 -7.32 -45.39
C SER A 116 -32.61 -7.25 -43.95
N SER A 117 -31.92 -6.41 -43.16
CA SER A 117 -32.43 -5.39 -42.22
C SER A 117 -32.80 -5.74 -40.76
N THR A 118 -32.07 -5.07 -39.84
CA THR A 118 -32.55 -4.38 -38.60
C THR A 118 -33.19 -5.23 -37.47
N GLU A 119 -33.08 -4.99 -36.16
CA GLU A 119 -32.91 -3.77 -35.35
C GLU A 119 -32.77 -4.16 -33.85
N ARG A 120 -32.21 -3.23 -33.06
CA ARG A 120 -32.50 -2.90 -31.64
C ARG A 120 -31.91 -3.71 -30.47
N LEU A 121 -30.95 -3.02 -29.87
CA LEU A 121 -30.54 -3.02 -28.46
C LEU A 121 -31.72 -2.84 -27.49
N LYS A 122 -31.69 -3.61 -26.38
CA LYS A 122 -32.27 -3.23 -25.10
C LYS A 122 -31.23 -3.45 -23.99
N VAL A 123 -30.85 -2.34 -23.37
CA VAL A 123 -30.10 -2.27 -22.12
C VAL A 123 -31.05 -2.64 -20.99
N GLN A 124 -30.56 -3.41 -20.00
CA GLN A 124 -31.25 -3.64 -18.74
C GLN A 124 -30.25 -3.49 -17.59
N GLU A 125 -30.43 -2.43 -16.80
CA GLU A 125 -29.78 -2.20 -15.51
C GLU A 125 -30.21 -3.28 -14.51
N GLN A 126 -29.26 -3.77 -13.69
CA GLN A 126 -29.57 -4.58 -12.51
C GLN A 126 -28.86 -4.05 -11.26
N SER A 127 -29.65 -4.06 -10.19
CA SER A 127 -29.51 -3.50 -8.86
C SER A 127 -28.35 -4.03 -8.03
N ILE A 128 -27.75 -3.13 -7.24
CA ILE A 128 -26.76 -3.37 -6.20
C ILE A 128 -27.46 -4.02 -4.98
N GLY A 129 -26.99 -5.20 -4.56
CA GLY A 129 -27.44 -5.88 -3.33
C GLY A 129 -26.65 -5.42 -2.10
N GLU A 130 -27.30 -5.42 -0.94
CA GLU A 130 -26.75 -5.04 0.37
C GLU A 130 -25.61 -5.97 0.85
N PRO A 131 -24.67 -5.49 1.68
CA PRO A 131 -23.59 -6.34 2.17
C PRO A 131 -24.04 -7.14 3.40
N GLU A 132 -23.85 -8.46 3.33
CA GLU A 132 -24.13 -9.40 4.43
C GLU A 132 -23.09 -9.30 5.56
N ASP A 133 -23.58 -9.22 6.80
CA ASP A 133 -22.82 -9.27 8.04
C ASP A 133 -22.17 -10.66 8.26
N PHE A 134 -20.84 -10.72 8.38
CA PHE A 134 -20.12 -11.95 8.72
C PHE A 134 -19.66 -11.97 10.19
N SER A 135 -19.97 -13.07 10.89
CA SER A 135 -19.78 -13.28 12.33
C SER A 135 -18.31 -13.47 12.75
N ILE A 136 -17.96 -12.92 13.92
CA ILE A 136 -16.61 -12.56 14.39
C ILE A 136 -15.86 -13.70 15.15
N ASN A 137 -16.45 -14.89 15.29
CA ASN A 137 -16.00 -15.87 16.30
C ASN A 137 -14.79 -16.77 15.96
N GLU A 138 -14.11 -16.61 14.82
CA GLU A 138 -13.05 -17.58 14.42
C GLU A 138 -11.61 -17.06 14.39
N LEU A 139 -11.34 -15.83 14.86
CA LEU A 139 -10.05 -15.16 14.61
C LEU A 139 -9.02 -15.13 15.76
N PHE A 140 -9.32 -15.60 16.98
CA PHE A 140 -8.31 -15.66 18.07
C PHE A 140 -8.52 -16.86 19.01
N PRO A 141 -7.53 -17.78 19.16
CA PRO A 141 -7.60 -18.81 20.17
C PRO A 141 -7.27 -18.21 21.55
N ALA A 142 -8.31 -18.10 22.39
CA ALA A 142 -8.27 -18.00 23.85
C ALA A 142 -7.17 -17.12 24.48
N SER A 143 -7.39 -15.80 24.47
CA SER A 143 -7.03 -14.97 25.61
C SER A 143 -8.29 -14.76 26.46
N ASN A 144 -8.18 -14.88 27.79
CA ASN A 144 -9.31 -14.86 28.75
C ASN A 144 -10.00 -13.49 28.90
N LEU A 145 -10.22 -12.77 27.79
CA LEU A 145 -10.89 -11.48 27.76
C LEU A 145 -12.40 -11.69 27.62
N HIS A 146 -13.18 -10.92 28.37
CA HIS A 146 -14.64 -10.97 28.28
C HIS A 146 -15.07 -10.57 26.84
N PRO A 147 -16.06 -11.26 26.24
CA PRO A 147 -16.49 -11.02 24.85
C PRO A 147 -16.87 -9.55 24.58
N GLU A 148 -17.40 -8.85 25.58
CA GLU A 148 -17.72 -7.42 25.51
C GLU A 148 -16.47 -6.54 25.33
N THR A 149 -15.35 -6.89 25.98
CA THR A 149 -14.06 -6.19 25.85
C THR A 149 -13.47 -6.37 24.46
N GLU A 150 -13.62 -7.56 23.88
CA GLU A 150 -13.10 -7.87 22.54
C GLU A 150 -13.89 -7.13 21.44
N GLN A 151 -15.22 -7.04 21.59
CA GLN A 151 -16.08 -6.25 20.71
C GLN A 151 -15.78 -4.74 20.84
N GLN A 152 -15.53 -4.26 22.05
CA GLN A 152 -15.17 -2.86 22.28
C GLN A 152 -13.81 -2.49 21.68
N LEU A 153 -12.80 -3.35 21.81
CA LEU A 153 -11.48 -3.16 21.18
C LEU A 153 -11.55 -3.20 19.64
N ARG A 154 -12.38 -4.08 19.07
CA ARG A 154 -12.63 -4.13 17.62
C ARG A 154 -13.37 -2.87 17.14
N ALA A 155 -14.39 -2.42 17.87
CA ALA A 155 -15.12 -1.20 17.56
C ALA A 155 -14.21 0.04 17.63
N GLU A 156 -13.33 0.12 18.63
CA GLU A 156 -12.30 1.17 18.73
C GLU A 156 -11.25 1.09 17.63
N ALA A 157 -10.92 -0.10 17.13
CA ALA A 157 -9.98 -0.28 16.02
C ALA A 157 -10.58 0.14 14.67
N PHE A 158 -11.92 0.17 14.56
CA PHE A 158 -12.68 0.61 13.40
C PHE A 158 -12.96 2.12 13.36
N THR A 159 -12.58 2.86 14.39
CA THR A 159 -12.90 4.28 14.46
C THR A 159 -12.24 5.03 13.28
N GLU A 160 -13.11 5.61 12.46
CA GLU A 160 -12.75 6.64 11.49
C GLU A 160 -11.86 7.70 12.13
N SER A 161 -11.08 8.41 11.31
CA SER A 161 -10.11 9.40 11.76
C SER A 161 -10.76 10.47 12.63
N GLU A 162 -10.80 10.23 13.94
CA GLU A 162 -11.23 11.21 14.92
C GLU A 162 -10.41 12.48 14.75
N GLN A 163 -11.10 13.61 14.66
CA GLN A 163 -10.45 14.91 14.55
C GLN A 163 -9.50 15.13 15.75
N VAL A 164 -8.36 15.78 15.51
CA VAL A 164 -7.40 16.06 16.58
C VAL A 164 -7.92 17.20 17.45
N THR A 165 -8.33 16.87 18.67
CA THR A 165 -8.84 17.80 19.69
C THR A 165 -7.82 17.91 20.82
N GLN A 166 -7.93 18.93 21.69
CA GLN A 166 -7.01 19.10 22.82
C GLN A 166 -6.94 17.86 23.73
N THR A 167 -8.09 17.18 23.96
CA THR A 167 -8.17 15.97 24.80
C THR A 167 -7.41 14.78 24.23
N ASN A 168 -7.47 14.56 22.91
CA ASN A 168 -6.85 13.38 22.29
C ASN A 168 -5.41 13.62 21.80
N ARG A 169 -4.96 14.87 21.67
CA ARG A 169 -3.66 15.22 21.07
C ARG A 169 -2.48 14.51 21.72
N ALA A 170 -2.53 14.26 23.03
CA ALA A 170 -1.44 13.62 23.78
C ALA A 170 -1.27 12.13 23.45
N SER A 171 -2.37 11.42 23.19
CA SER A 171 -2.33 10.00 22.84
C SER A 171 -2.08 9.74 21.35
N ARG A 172 -2.15 10.77 20.50
CA ARG A 172 -1.96 10.64 19.06
C ARG A 172 -0.52 10.28 18.67
N ARG A 173 -0.40 9.33 17.75
CA ARG A 173 0.86 8.87 17.16
C ARG A 173 0.74 8.80 15.65
N LEU A 174 1.88 8.96 14.98
CA LEU A 174 1.99 8.69 13.54
C LEU A 174 2.43 7.24 13.36
N TRP A 175 1.60 6.47 12.69
CA TRP A 175 1.86 5.08 12.32
C TRP A 175 2.45 5.04 10.91
N LEU A 176 3.57 4.34 10.78
CA LEU A 176 4.39 4.28 9.58
C LEU A 176 4.56 2.84 9.15
N SER A 177 4.14 2.54 7.91
CA SER A 177 4.37 1.23 7.30
C SER A 177 5.75 1.20 6.64
N LEU A 178 6.64 0.34 7.15
CA LEU A 178 8.01 0.22 6.66
C LEU A 178 8.06 -0.67 5.41
N LYS A 179 9.01 -0.39 4.51
CA LYS A 179 9.18 -1.14 3.27
C LYS A 179 10.39 -2.06 3.31
N TYR A 180 10.20 -3.23 2.71
CA TYR A 180 11.21 -4.25 2.54
C TYR A 180 11.18 -4.74 1.09
N TRP A 181 12.35 -4.99 0.53
CA TRP A 181 12.53 -5.56 -0.80
C TRP A 181 13.58 -6.65 -0.72
N ASP A 182 13.26 -7.83 -1.25
CA ASP A 182 14.17 -9.00 -1.22
C ASP A 182 14.70 -9.32 0.19
N GLY A 183 13.82 -9.18 1.20
CA GLY A 183 14.18 -9.36 2.61
C GLY A 183 15.04 -8.26 3.21
N GLU A 184 15.46 -7.25 2.45
CA GLU A 184 16.26 -6.11 2.94
C GLU A 184 15.38 -4.87 3.17
N PRO A 185 15.63 -4.07 4.23
CA PRO A 185 14.88 -2.83 4.42
C PRO A 185 15.24 -1.80 3.35
N VAL A 186 14.23 -1.15 2.76
CA VAL A 186 14.43 -0.05 1.80
C VAL A 186 15.13 1.14 2.46
N MET A 187 14.91 1.32 3.76
CA MET A 187 15.52 2.35 4.59
C MET A 187 16.52 1.70 5.57
N ARG A 188 17.76 1.46 5.13
CA ARG A 188 18.79 0.80 5.97
C ARG A 188 19.43 1.73 6.97
N LYS A 189 19.77 2.95 6.55
CA LYS A 189 20.44 3.94 7.40
C LYS A 189 19.75 5.28 7.33
N LEU A 190 19.50 5.84 8.50
CA LEU A 190 18.88 7.14 8.69
C LEU A 190 19.76 7.92 9.66
N LYS A 191 20.68 8.72 9.11
CA LYS A 191 21.67 9.49 9.87
C LYS A 191 21.17 10.92 10.06
N MET A 192 21.08 11.36 11.31
CA MET A 192 20.83 12.77 11.60
C MET A 192 22.03 13.63 11.19
N LEU A 193 21.77 14.78 10.55
CA LEU A 193 22.81 15.74 10.14
C LEU A 193 22.93 16.88 11.14
N SER A 194 21.88 17.69 11.33
CA SER A 194 21.88 18.76 12.33
C SER A 194 21.63 18.19 13.72
N ARG A 195 22.54 18.43 14.66
CA ARG A 195 22.37 18.09 16.07
C ARG A 195 21.77 19.29 16.83
N PRO A 196 21.11 19.09 17.98
CA PRO A 196 20.64 20.20 18.82
C PRO A 196 21.75 21.20 19.17
N THR A 197 22.96 20.68 19.40
CA THR A 197 24.16 21.46 19.72
C THR A 197 24.81 22.12 18.49
N GLN A 198 24.64 21.55 17.29
CA GLN A 198 25.27 22.04 16.08
C GLN A 198 24.33 21.87 14.88
N LYS A 199 23.69 22.98 14.50
CA LYS A 199 22.80 23.06 13.34
C LYS A 199 23.60 23.31 12.07
N LEU A 200 23.30 22.57 11.02
CA LEU A 200 23.95 22.70 9.71
C LEU A 200 22.99 23.39 8.74
N TRP A 201 23.33 24.63 8.38
CA TRP A 201 22.62 25.40 7.36
C TRP A 201 23.37 25.28 6.04
N LEU A 202 22.64 25.00 4.96
CA LEU A 202 23.18 24.84 3.62
C LEU A 202 22.56 25.87 2.69
N THR A 203 23.42 26.54 1.93
CA THR A 203 23.00 27.40 0.83
C THR A 203 22.62 26.57 -0.40
N HIS A 204 21.97 27.20 -1.38
CA HIS A 204 21.70 26.58 -2.67
C HIS A 204 22.98 26.07 -3.35
N ASP A 205 24.09 26.81 -3.26
CA ASP A 205 25.34 26.45 -3.93
C ASP A 205 26.01 25.26 -3.24
N ASP A 206 25.93 25.18 -1.91
CA ASP A 206 26.38 24.01 -1.15
C ASP A 206 25.58 22.77 -1.52
N LEU A 207 24.25 22.89 -1.59
CA LEU A 207 23.38 21.81 -2.03
C LEU A 207 23.69 21.35 -3.46
N SER A 208 23.91 22.31 -4.36
CA SER A 208 24.29 22.02 -5.75
C SER A 208 25.59 21.23 -5.84
N ARG A 209 26.57 21.52 -4.98
CA ARG A 209 27.81 20.73 -4.88
C ARG A 209 27.55 19.34 -4.30
N ILE A 210 26.80 19.24 -3.21
CA ILE A 210 26.48 17.96 -2.54
C ILE A 210 25.74 17.01 -3.47
N VAL A 211 24.72 17.51 -4.18
CA VAL A 211 23.93 16.71 -5.14
C VAL A 211 24.79 16.21 -6.30
N ARG A 212 25.80 16.96 -6.71
CA ARG A 212 26.79 16.56 -7.73
C ARG A 212 27.89 15.64 -7.19
N GLY A 213 27.77 15.15 -5.95
CA GLY A 213 28.75 14.26 -5.33
C GLY A 213 30.00 14.95 -4.77
N LYS A 214 30.05 16.29 -4.77
CA LYS A 214 31.16 17.05 -4.19
C LYS A 214 30.87 17.39 -2.73
N ARG A 215 31.92 17.38 -1.90
CA ARG A 215 31.82 17.80 -0.50
C ARG A 215 31.55 19.31 -0.41
N ALA A 216 30.64 19.71 0.48
CA ALA A 216 30.43 21.12 0.82
C ALA A 216 30.25 21.26 2.34
N ASN A 217 30.87 22.30 2.92
CA ASN A 217 30.92 22.54 4.36
C ASN A 217 31.42 21.28 5.13
N TYR A 218 30.56 20.70 5.96
CA TYR A 218 30.84 19.51 6.79
C TYR A 218 30.14 18.25 6.28
N ILE A 219 29.53 18.30 5.10
CA ILE A 219 28.70 17.22 4.56
C ILE A 219 29.34 16.66 3.30
N ASP A 220 29.53 15.35 3.29
CA ASP A 220 30.04 14.64 2.12
C ASP A 220 29.03 14.65 0.99
N GLY A 221 29.53 14.64 -0.24
CA GLY A 221 28.69 14.56 -1.43
C GLY A 221 27.76 13.34 -1.41
N MET A 222 26.65 13.45 -2.13
CA MET A 222 25.74 12.35 -2.36
C MET A 222 26.32 11.45 -3.45
N THR A 223 26.86 10.30 -3.04
CA THR A 223 27.55 9.36 -3.93
C THR A 223 26.80 8.05 -4.09
N ARG A 224 25.86 7.76 -3.20
CA ARG A 224 25.08 6.52 -3.23
C ARG A 224 23.81 6.73 -4.05
N ILE A 225 23.45 5.70 -4.82
CA ILE A 225 22.18 5.67 -5.55
C ILE A 225 21.04 5.55 -4.54
N GLY A 226 19.94 6.27 -4.77
CA GLY A 226 18.79 6.28 -3.85
C GLY A 226 19.04 6.99 -2.52
N GLU A 227 20.17 7.69 -2.38
CA GLU A 227 20.44 8.53 -1.22
C GLU A 227 19.64 9.83 -1.30
N CYS A 228 19.12 10.26 -0.15
CA CYS A 228 18.36 11.49 0.01
C CYS A 228 18.84 12.26 1.23
N ILE A 229 18.85 13.59 1.12
CA ILE A 229 19.05 14.50 2.25
C ILE A 229 17.80 15.36 2.37
N PHE A 230 17.20 15.38 3.55
CA PHE A 230 16.02 16.19 3.82
C PHE A 230 16.41 17.47 4.53
N LEU A 231 15.83 18.59 4.09
CA LEU A 231 16.07 19.93 4.60
C LEU A 231 14.79 20.56 5.13
N SER A 232 14.93 21.32 6.22
CA SER A 232 13.91 22.26 6.66
C SER A 232 14.14 23.59 5.96
N THR A 233 13.20 23.99 5.11
CA THR A 233 13.19 25.26 4.38
C THR A 233 12.03 26.13 4.88
N ASP A 234 11.95 27.36 4.37
CA ASP A 234 10.81 28.26 4.53
C ASP A 234 9.50 27.69 3.93
N LYS A 235 9.60 26.91 2.85
CA LYS A 235 8.46 26.27 2.17
C LYS A 235 8.11 24.88 2.72
N GLY A 236 8.77 24.44 3.79
CA GLY A 236 8.53 23.16 4.43
C GLY A 236 9.73 22.21 4.33
N ILE A 237 9.49 20.91 4.55
CA ILE A 237 10.54 19.89 4.45
C ILE A 237 10.61 19.41 3.01
N MET A 238 11.82 19.41 2.45
CA MET A 238 12.09 19.11 1.04
C MET A 238 13.36 18.29 0.90
N GLU A 239 13.49 17.57 -0.21
CA GLU A 239 14.70 16.82 -0.53
C GLU A 239 15.74 17.74 -1.21
N ALA A 240 17.03 17.40 -1.09
CA ALA A 240 18.13 18.25 -1.53
C ALA A 240 18.10 18.60 -3.03
N ARG A 241 17.73 17.68 -3.92
CA ARG A 241 17.57 17.94 -5.36
C ARG A 241 16.40 18.89 -5.60
N GLU A 242 15.27 18.70 -4.90
CA GLU A 242 14.12 19.62 -4.97
C GLU A 242 14.50 21.05 -4.52
N CYS A 243 15.33 21.18 -3.48
CA CYS A 243 15.88 22.46 -3.05
C CYS A 243 16.79 23.12 -4.10
N VAL A 244 17.62 22.33 -4.78
CA VAL A 244 18.48 22.81 -5.87
C VAL A 244 17.64 23.32 -7.04
N GLU A 245 16.63 22.55 -7.47
CA GLU A 245 15.71 22.93 -8.55
C GLU A 245 15.01 24.25 -8.26
N ARG A 246 14.57 24.46 -7.01
CA ARG A 246 13.85 25.68 -6.59
C ARG A 246 14.76 26.82 -6.18
N ARG A 247 16.08 26.62 -6.16
CA ARG A 247 17.09 27.58 -5.68
C ARG A 247 16.90 28.04 -4.24
N ILE A 248 16.59 27.11 -3.33
CA ILE A 248 16.32 27.39 -1.92
C ILE A 248 17.32 26.65 -1.04
N GLY A 249 17.81 27.32 0.00
CA GLY A 249 18.66 26.72 1.05
C GLY A 249 17.84 26.28 2.27
N GLY A 250 18.50 25.72 3.28
CA GLY A 250 17.80 25.34 4.51
C GLY A 250 18.67 24.64 5.52
N MET A 251 18.06 24.24 6.63
CA MET A 251 18.73 23.44 7.66
C MET A 251 18.67 21.96 7.30
N ALA A 252 19.83 21.31 7.20
CA ALA A 252 19.91 19.89 6.88
C ALA A 252 19.46 19.03 8.08
N LEU A 253 18.41 18.22 7.91
CA LEU A 253 17.81 17.44 9.00
C LEU A 253 18.46 16.06 9.13
N CYS A 254 18.33 15.25 8.08
CA CYS A 254 18.81 13.87 8.06
C CYS A 254 19.19 13.44 6.64
N ARG A 255 20.03 12.41 6.60
CA ARG A 255 20.54 11.75 5.39
C ARG A 255 20.12 10.29 5.44
N ILE A 256 19.54 9.80 4.37
CA ILE A 256 18.88 8.50 4.31
C ILE A 256 19.34 7.75 3.08
N TRP A 257 19.65 6.49 3.25
CA TRP A 257 19.98 5.58 2.17
C TRP A 257 19.67 4.14 2.58
N GLY A 258 19.35 3.33 1.58
CA GLY A 258 19.21 1.89 1.71
C GLY A 258 20.42 1.17 1.17
#